data_AF-A0A7D7FZ62-F1
#
_entry.id   AF-A0A7D7FZ62-F1
#
_cell.length_a   1.000
_cell.length_b   1.000
_cell.length_c   1.000
_cell.angle_alpha   90.00
_cell.angle_beta   90.00
_cell.angle_gamma   90.00
#
_symmetry.space_group_name_H-M   'P 1'
#
loop_
_entity.id
_entity.type
_entity.pdbx_description
1 polymer ?
#
loop_
_entity_poly.entity_id
_entity_poly.type
_entity_poly.pdbx_seq_one_letter_code
_entity_poly.pdbx_strand_id
1 'polypeptide(L)'
;MMIVLDDFFKGKRYNKGKLIEYGFLDRGEYYTKEFLMLEDSFLLRVDILKNGSSRMFVYDRDTQEIFLPIYQSRAVGTFVTTVQEACQLILSEVTEYCFDRTETQVLRVMTLIKKKYNIEPTFPFKKYPLYAAFKTPFTNKWFALVMTIDASKLDLNKNGTVDIVNVKIMPDALAQRIDNISFFPAYHMNKTHWYSICLDECLSDETILLLIEQSYTLVENRYDKSLKWLKK
;
A
#
# COMPACT_ATOMS: atom_id res chain seq x y z
N MET A 1 -22.10 -13.01 4.73
CA MET A 1 -20.93 -12.45 4.02
C MET A 1 -19.69 -12.94 4.74
N MET A 2 -18.77 -13.66 4.09
CA MET A 2 -17.59 -14.22 4.78
C MET A 2 -16.69 -13.08 5.27
N ILE A 3 -16.23 -13.15 6.52
CA ILE A 3 -15.27 -12.17 7.05
C ILE A 3 -13.90 -12.46 6.45
N VAL A 4 -13.35 -11.47 5.77
CA VAL A 4 -11.99 -11.52 5.21
C VAL A 4 -11.11 -10.62 6.07
N LEU A 5 -10.26 -11.21 6.92
CA LEU A 5 -9.38 -10.46 7.83
C LEU A 5 -8.43 -9.51 7.08
N ASP A 6 -8.07 -9.86 5.85
CA ASP A 6 -7.24 -9.02 4.98
C ASP A 6 -7.88 -7.63 4.77
N ASP A 7 -9.20 -7.51 4.72
CA ASP A 7 -9.89 -6.22 4.53
C ASP A 7 -9.67 -5.27 5.72
N PHE A 8 -9.47 -5.84 6.92
CA PHE A 8 -9.27 -5.10 8.15
C PHE A 8 -7.80 -4.79 8.40
N PHE A 9 -6.90 -5.75 8.17
CA PHE A 9 -5.53 -5.67 8.69
C PHE A 9 -4.43 -5.61 7.61
N LYS A 10 -4.70 -6.03 6.38
CA LYS A 10 -3.65 -6.11 5.34
C LYS A 10 -3.16 -4.72 4.95
N GLY A 11 -1.83 -4.56 4.91
CA GLY A 11 -1.18 -3.29 4.54
C GLY A 11 -1.28 -2.18 5.60
N LYS A 12 -1.88 -2.45 6.77
CA LYS A 12 -1.96 -1.48 7.88
C LYS A 12 -0.92 -1.80 8.93
N ARG A 13 -0.23 -0.77 9.44
CA ARG A 13 0.74 -0.93 10.53
C ARG A 13 0.03 -0.75 11.87
N TYR A 14 0.02 -1.79 12.69
CA TYR A 14 -0.47 -1.69 14.06
C TYR A 14 0.48 -0.86 14.92
N ASN A 15 -0.10 -0.08 15.85
CA ASN A 15 0.64 0.70 16.82
C ASN A 15 0.73 -0.09 18.14
N LYS A 16 1.95 -0.45 18.54
CA LYS A 16 2.17 -1.26 19.76
C LYS A 16 1.63 -0.58 21.02
N GLY A 17 1.82 0.73 21.15
CA GLY A 17 1.32 1.48 22.32
C GLY A 17 -0.20 1.45 22.40
N LYS A 18 -0.86 1.76 21.27
CA LYS A 18 -2.33 1.75 21.19
C LYS A 18 -2.93 0.36 21.40
N LEU A 19 -2.27 -0.70 20.92
CA LEU A 19 -2.72 -2.08 21.19
C LEU A 19 -2.74 -2.38 22.70
N ILE A 20 -1.65 -2.07 23.40
CA ILE A 20 -1.56 -2.29 24.85
C ILE A 20 -2.57 -1.42 25.61
N GLU A 21 -2.71 -0.15 25.23
CA GLU A 21 -3.70 0.79 25.81
C GLU A 21 -5.14 0.31 25.59
N TYR A 22 -5.45 -0.18 24.39
CA TYR A 22 -6.75 -0.77 24.07
C TYR A 22 -6.98 -2.11 24.79
N GLY A 23 -5.95 -2.68 25.42
CA GLY A 23 -6.03 -3.86 26.28
C GLY A 23 -5.70 -5.18 25.59
N PHE A 24 -4.91 -5.16 24.51
CA PHE A 24 -4.26 -6.37 24.00
C PHE A 24 -3.11 -6.81 24.92
N LEU A 25 -2.95 -8.13 25.06
CA LEU A 25 -1.86 -8.76 25.81
C LEU A 25 -0.74 -9.17 24.86
N ASP A 26 0.51 -8.78 25.13
CA ASP A 26 1.68 -9.27 24.40
C ASP A 26 2.01 -10.71 24.84
N ARG A 27 1.99 -11.64 23.89
CA ARG A 27 2.34 -13.06 24.09
C ARG A 27 3.69 -13.44 23.49
N GLY A 28 4.54 -12.45 23.19
CA GLY A 28 5.85 -12.66 22.56
C GLY A 28 5.75 -12.56 21.04
N GLU A 29 5.11 -13.53 20.38
CA GLU A 29 5.02 -13.56 18.91
C GLU A 29 3.78 -12.84 18.34
N TYR A 30 2.79 -12.57 19.18
CA TYR A 30 1.53 -11.95 18.80
C TYR A 30 0.92 -11.16 19.97
N TYR A 31 0.04 -10.22 19.63
CA TYR A 31 -0.85 -9.53 20.56
C TYR A 31 -2.22 -10.20 20.52
N THR A 32 -2.85 -10.43 21.67
CA THR A 32 -4.17 -11.08 21.74
C THR A 32 -5.14 -10.30 22.63
N LYS A 33 -6.41 -10.25 22.22
CA LYS A 33 -7.51 -9.70 23.01
C LYS A 33 -8.78 -10.49 22.73
N GLU A 34 -9.59 -10.63 23.78
CA GLU A 34 -10.90 -11.30 23.72
C GLU A 34 -12.01 -10.26 23.92
N PHE A 35 -13.11 -10.44 23.20
CA PHE A 35 -14.26 -9.55 23.19
C PHE A 35 -15.54 -10.39 23.37
N LEU A 36 -16.37 -10.00 24.32
CA LEU A 36 -17.69 -10.57 24.50
C LEU A 36 -18.67 -9.94 23.51
N MET A 37 -19.53 -10.76 22.92
CA MET A 37 -20.49 -10.36 21.89
C MET A 37 -21.84 -10.98 22.15
N LEU A 38 -22.90 -10.33 21.63
CA LEU A 38 -24.28 -10.84 21.64
C LEU A 38 -24.73 -11.27 23.04
N GLU A 39 -24.77 -10.31 23.98
CA GLU A 39 -25.17 -10.57 25.38
C GLU A 39 -24.31 -11.66 26.04
N ASP A 40 -23.00 -11.60 25.78
CA ASP A 40 -22.01 -12.54 26.32
C ASP A 40 -22.20 -14.00 25.90
N SER A 41 -22.98 -14.30 24.86
CA SER A 41 -23.13 -15.66 24.31
C SER A 41 -21.96 -16.08 23.43
N PHE A 42 -21.23 -15.11 22.85
CA PHE A 42 -20.06 -15.37 22.00
C PHE A 42 -18.81 -14.66 22.52
N LEU A 43 -17.67 -15.28 22.24
CA LEU A 43 -16.34 -14.71 22.50
C LEU A 43 -15.56 -14.62 21.18
N LEU A 44 -15.21 -13.42 20.77
CA LEU A 44 -14.27 -13.18 19.67
C LEU A 44 -12.87 -13.01 20.25
N ARG A 45 -11.94 -13.86 19.84
CA ARG A 45 -10.51 -13.69 20.08
C ARG A 45 -9.84 -13.17 18.81
N VAL A 46 -9.10 -12.08 18.94
CA VAL A 46 -8.30 -11.47 17.86
C VAL A 46 -6.83 -11.59 18.21
N ASP A 47 -6.06 -12.21 17.31
CA ASP A 47 -4.61 -12.36 17.42
C ASP A 47 -3.92 -11.58 16.28
N ILE A 48 -3.09 -10.60 16.63
CA ILE A 48 -2.28 -9.80 15.70
C ILE A 48 -0.83 -10.26 15.80
N LEU A 49 -0.32 -10.94 14.78
CA LEU A 49 1.05 -11.46 14.77
C LEU A 49 2.04 -10.33 14.48
N LYS A 50 3.25 -10.44 15.07
CA LYS A 50 4.30 -9.45 14.85
C LYS A 50 4.81 -9.42 13.40
N ASN A 51 4.63 -10.52 12.67
CA ASN A 51 4.96 -10.66 11.23
C ASN A 51 3.95 -9.99 10.27
N GLY A 52 2.89 -9.35 10.79
CA GLY A 52 1.90 -8.63 9.99
C GLY A 52 0.67 -9.45 9.58
N SER A 53 0.62 -10.76 9.89
CA SER A 53 -0.60 -11.56 9.75
C SER A 53 -1.55 -11.36 10.94
N SER A 54 -2.81 -11.70 10.77
CA SER A 54 -3.82 -11.70 11.84
C SER A 54 -4.66 -12.97 11.80
N ARG A 55 -5.18 -13.37 12.96
CA ARG A 55 -6.06 -14.52 13.14
C ARG A 55 -7.24 -14.12 14.01
N MET A 56 -8.39 -14.73 13.76
CA MET A 56 -9.55 -14.60 14.61
C MET A 56 -10.14 -15.97 14.92
N PHE A 57 -10.69 -16.10 16.13
CA PHE A 57 -11.43 -17.27 16.58
C PHE A 57 -12.72 -16.78 17.25
N VAL A 58 -13.85 -17.36 16.86
CA VAL A 58 -15.13 -17.11 17.54
C VAL A 58 -15.52 -18.37 18.27
N TYR A 59 -15.80 -18.24 19.55
CA TYR A 59 -16.26 -19.32 20.41
C TYR A 59 -17.70 -19.07 20.81
N ASP A 60 -18.50 -20.12 20.75
CA ASP A 60 -19.80 -20.17 21.42
C ASP A 60 -19.52 -20.46 22.90
N ARG A 61 -19.98 -19.58 23.81
CA ARG A 61 -19.62 -19.68 25.23
C ARG A 61 -20.40 -20.75 25.97
N ASP A 62 -21.57 -21.15 25.47
CA ASP A 62 -22.38 -22.20 26.07
C ASP A 62 -21.75 -23.57 25.82
N THR A 63 -21.24 -23.79 24.61
CA THR A 63 -20.60 -25.04 24.19
C THR A 63 -19.08 -25.05 24.40
N GLN A 64 -18.46 -23.88 24.54
CA GLN A 64 -17.01 -23.67 24.52
C GLN A 64 -16.31 -24.15 23.23
N GLU A 65 -17.07 -24.32 22.15
CA GLU A 65 -16.55 -24.77 20.86
C GLU A 65 -16.34 -23.60 19.89
N ILE A 66 -15.45 -23.79 18.91
CA ILE A 66 -15.26 -22.83 17.83
C ILE A 66 -16.54 -22.80 16.99
N PHE A 67 -17.09 -21.62 16.79
CA PHE A 67 -18.25 -21.40 15.94
C PHE A 67 -17.83 -21.43 14.46
N LEU A 68 -17.63 -22.65 13.95
CA LEU A 68 -17.17 -22.94 12.58
C LEU A 68 -17.99 -22.32 11.44
N PRO A 69 -19.32 -22.09 11.54
CA PRO A 69 -20.11 -21.58 10.43
C PRO A 69 -19.62 -20.26 9.83
N ILE A 70 -18.92 -19.41 10.59
CA ILE A 70 -18.39 -18.13 10.07
C ILE A 70 -17.30 -18.30 9.03
N TYR A 71 -16.61 -19.45 9.00
CA TYR A 71 -15.55 -19.77 8.05
C TYR A 71 -16.08 -20.47 6.80
N GLN A 72 -17.36 -20.83 6.76
CA GLN A 72 -17.97 -21.55 5.65
C GLN A 72 -18.68 -20.56 4.72
N SER A 73 -18.23 -20.49 3.47
CA SER A 73 -18.81 -19.60 2.44
C SER A 73 -20.28 -19.87 2.11
N ARG A 74 -20.83 -21.01 2.55
CA ARG A 74 -22.21 -21.48 2.28
C ARG A 74 -23.15 -21.42 3.49
N ALA A 75 -22.67 -21.04 4.67
CA ALA A 75 -23.52 -20.90 5.85
C ALA A 75 -24.34 -19.61 5.72
N VAL A 76 -25.60 -19.72 5.30
CA VAL A 76 -26.53 -18.60 5.15
C VAL A 76 -27.69 -18.81 6.12
N GLY A 77 -27.66 -18.10 7.24
CA GLY A 77 -28.73 -18.07 8.23
C GLY A 77 -28.69 -16.73 8.97
N THR A 78 -29.85 -16.22 9.39
CA THR A 78 -29.98 -14.93 10.11
C THR A 78 -29.01 -14.86 11.30
N PHE A 79 -28.87 -15.95 12.03
CA PHE A 79 -27.98 -16.08 13.17
C PHE A 79 -26.48 -15.95 12.81
N VAL A 80 -26.03 -16.63 11.74
CA VAL A 80 -24.62 -16.55 11.29
C VAL A 80 -24.29 -15.13 10.82
N THR A 81 -25.23 -14.46 10.15
CA THR A 81 -25.08 -13.07 9.72
C THR A 81 -24.94 -12.13 10.92
N THR A 82 -25.74 -12.29 11.97
CA THR A 82 -25.63 -11.46 13.19
C THR A 82 -24.28 -11.62 13.88
N VAL A 83 -23.77 -12.85 14.00
CA VAL A 83 -22.41 -13.10 14.53
C VAL A 83 -21.35 -12.45 13.63
N GLN A 84 -21.52 -12.53 12.30
CA GLN A 84 -20.61 -11.91 11.34
C GLN A 84 -20.58 -10.38 11.48
N GLU A 85 -21.74 -9.75 11.59
CA GLU A 85 -21.88 -8.29 11.76
C GLU A 85 -21.25 -7.83 13.08
N ALA A 86 -21.50 -8.55 14.19
CA ALA A 86 -20.88 -8.25 15.49
C ALA A 86 -19.34 -8.31 15.42
N CYS A 87 -18.79 -9.33 14.75
CA CYS A 87 -17.35 -9.42 14.53
C CYS A 87 -16.83 -8.24 13.70
N GLN A 88 -17.52 -7.88 12.60
CA GLN A 88 -17.09 -6.77 11.73
C GLN A 88 -17.05 -5.42 12.46
N LEU A 89 -18.01 -5.16 13.35
CA LEU A 89 -18.01 -3.94 14.17
C LEU A 89 -16.76 -3.87 15.05
N ILE A 90 -16.45 -4.94 15.77
CA ILE A 90 -15.27 -4.99 16.65
C ILE A 90 -13.97 -4.90 15.84
N LEU A 91 -13.86 -5.64 14.73
CA LEU A 91 -12.67 -5.59 13.87
C LEU A 91 -12.47 -4.19 13.29
N SER A 92 -13.54 -3.50 12.92
CA SER A 92 -13.49 -2.11 12.44
C SER A 92 -12.98 -1.17 13.53
N GLU A 93 -13.52 -1.28 14.75
CA GLU A 93 -13.13 -0.46 15.89
C GLU A 93 -11.66 -0.69 16.29
N VAL A 94 -11.24 -1.96 16.41
CA VAL A 94 -9.84 -2.33 16.67
C VAL A 94 -8.92 -1.74 15.60
N THR A 95 -9.33 -1.81 14.34
CA THR A 95 -8.55 -1.25 13.23
C THR A 95 -8.44 0.27 13.35
N GLU A 96 -9.54 0.96 13.61
CA GLU A 96 -9.55 2.43 13.70
C GLU A 96 -8.73 2.95 14.88
N TYR A 97 -8.78 2.26 16.02
CA TYR A 97 -8.08 2.67 17.23
C TYR A 97 -6.61 2.22 17.23
N CYS A 98 -6.36 0.94 16.95
CA CYS A 98 -5.05 0.32 17.18
C CYS A 98 -4.13 0.35 15.96
N PHE A 99 -4.65 0.58 14.76
CA PHE A 99 -3.85 0.67 13.56
C PHE A 99 -3.71 2.12 13.17
N ASP A 100 -2.47 2.54 12.94
CA ASP A 100 -2.27 3.85 12.33
C ASP A 100 -2.84 3.78 10.91
N ARG A 101 -3.58 4.81 10.50
CA ARG A 101 -3.80 5.08 9.08
C ARG A 101 -2.42 5.29 8.48
N THR A 102 -1.76 4.22 8.04
CA THR A 102 -0.57 4.35 7.25
C THR A 102 -1.00 5.07 5.99
N GLU A 103 -0.54 6.31 5.84
CA GLU A 103 -0.58 6.99 4.54
C GLU A 103 -0.09 5.97 3.51
N THR A 104 -0.89 5.76 2.47
CA THR A 104 -0.53 4.84 1.38
C THR A 104 0.84 5.22 0.84
N GLN A 105 1.62 4.26 0.33
CA GLN A 105 2.96 4.54 -0.20
C GLN A 105 2.94 5.69 -1.22
N VAL A 106 1.87 5.78 -2.01
CA VAL A 106 1.65 6.89 -2.96
C VAL A 106 1.64 8.26 -2.27
N LEU A 107 0.93 8.41 -1.14
CA LEU A 107 0.88 9.67 -0.39
C LEU A 107 2.22 9.96 0.27
N ARG A 108 2.87 8.96 0.86
CA ARG A 108 4.19 9.13 1.48
C ARG A 108 5.23 9.58 0.45
N VAL A 109 5.28 8.94 -0.72
CA VAL A 109 6.17 9.31 -1.82
C VAL A 109 5.88 10.73 -2.31
N MET A 110 4.62 11.11 -2.54
CA MET A 110 4.26 12.47 -2.94
C MET A 110 4.68 13.52 -1.91
N THR A 111 4.47 13.23 -0.61
CA THR A 111 4.89 14.09 0.50
C THR A 111 6.41 14.23 0.57
N LEU A 112 7.15 13.14 0.36
CA LEU A 112 8.61 13.16 0.33
C LEU A 112 9.15 13.99 -0.85
N ILE A 113 8.55 13.87 -2.05
CA ILE A 113 8.90 14.71 -3.21
C ILE A 113 8.68 16.19 -2.87
N LYS A 114 7.49 16.52 -2.34
CA LYS A 114 7.15 17.89 -1.94
C LYS A 114 8.13 18.43 -0.90
N LYS A 115 8.43 17.66 0.14
CA LYS A 115 9.36 18.07 1.20
C LYS A 115 10.79 18.25 0.70
N LYS A 116 11.27 17.38 -0.20
CA LYS A 116 12.65 17.41 -0.71
C LYS A 116 12.89 18.53 -1.71
N TYR A 117 11.96 18.74 -2.64
CA TYR A 117 12.15 19.68 -3.76
C TYR A 117 11.34 20.97 -3.63
N ASN A 118 10.42 21.07 -2.66
CA ASN A 118 9.44 22.14 -2.55
C ASN A 118 8.60 22.32 -3.84
N ILE A 119 8.22 21.19 -4.45
CA ILE A 119 7.44 21.14 -5.70
C ILE A 119 6.07 20.54 -5.41
N GLU A 120 5.02 21.29 -5.74
CA GLU A 120 3.64 20.80 -5.67
C GLU A 120 3.32 19.90 -6.89
N PRO A 121 2.50 18.85 -6.72
CA PRO A 121 2.00 18.08 -7.83
C PRO A 121 1.08 18.91 -8.73
N THR A 122 1.13 18.65 -10.02
CA THR A 122 0.17 19.16 -11.00
C THR A 122 -0.70 18.02 -11.51
N PHE A 123 -1.96 18.29 -11.85
CA PHE A 123 -2.93 17.28 -12.30
C PHE A 123 -3.35 17.54 -13.74
N PRO A 124 -2.49 17.24 -14.73
CA PRO A 124 -2.72 17.64 -16.12
C PRO A 124 -3.83 16.84 -16.82
N PHE A 125 -4.24 15.70 -16.27
CA PHE A 125 -5.17 14.78 -16.91
C PHE A 125 -6.60 14.94 -16.37
N LYS A 126 -7.46 15.68 -17.10
CA LYS A 126 -8.87 15.88 -16.71
C LYS A 126 -9.65 14.58 -16.47
N LYS A 127 -9.37 13.54 -17.27
CA LYS A 127 -10.01 12.23 -17.17
C LYS A 127 -9.50 11.40 -15.97
N TYR A 128 -8.30 11.69 -15.48
CA TYR A 128 -7.64 10.97 -14.40
C TYR A 128 -7.17 11.97 -13.33
N PRO A 129 -8.10 12.49 -12.51
CA PRO A 129 -7.81 13.59 -11.58
C PRO A 129 -6.81 13.20 -10.47
N LEU A 130 -6.58 11.90 -10.25
CA LEU A 130 -5.62 11.40 -9.27
C LEU A 130 -4.20 11.29 -9.83
N TYR A 131 -3.99 11.49 -11.14
CA TYR A 131 -2.66 11.37 -11.74
C TYR A 131 -1.87 12.65 -11.50
N ALA A 132 -0.83 12.53 -10.69
CA ALA A 132 -0.01 13.65 -10.24
C ALA A 132 1.33 13.69 -10.99
N ALA A 133 1.56 14.76 -11.75
CA ALA A 133 2.81 15.03 -12.44
C ALA A 133 3.65 16.05 -11.67
N PHE A 134 4.93 15.74 -11.46
CA PHE A 134 5.91 16.64 -10.86
C PHE A 134 6.89 17.13 -11.93
N LYS A 135 7.08 18.44 -11.97
CA LYS A 135 7.95 19.11 -12.93
C LYS A 135 9.05 19.86 -12.21
N THR A 136 10.22 19.91 -12.82
CA THR A 136 11.32 20.67 -12.23
C THR A 136 11.16 22.17 -12.45
N PRO A 137 11.61 23.03 -11.51
CA PRO A 137 11.38 24.46 -11.58
C PRO A 137 12.10 25.14 -12.74
N PHE A 138 13.33 24.72 -13.08
CA PHE A 138 14.11 25.42 -14.11
C PHE A 138 13.77 24.97 -15.52
N THR A 139 13.67 23.66 -15.77
CA THR A 139 13.40 23.15 -17.12
C THR A 139 11.93 22.91 -17.42
N ASN A 140 11.05 22.96 -16.40
CA ASN A 140 9.61 22.68 -16.51
C ASN A 140 9.31 21.28 -17.12
N LYS A 141 10.25 20.35 -16.99
CA LYS A 141 10.13 18.98 -17.50
C LYS A 141 9.66 18.04 -16.41
N TRP A 142 8.88 17.04 -16.79
CA TRP A 142 8.42 16.02 -15.86
C TRP A 142 9.58 15.14 -15.43
N PHE A 143 9.69 14.88 -14.12
CA PHE A 143 10.63 13.92 -13.55
C PHE A 143 9.93 12.79 -12.79
N ALA A 144 8.71 13.00 -12.30
CA ALA A 144 7.89 11.96 -11.73
C ALA A 144 6.43 12.09 -12.20
N LEU A 145 5.78 10.96 -12.45
CA LEU A 145 4.35 10.90 -12.72
C LEU A 145 3.75 9.73 -11.92
N VAL A 146 2.94 10.07 -10.93
CA VAL A 146 2.28 9.13 -10.03
C VAL A 146 0.87 8.83 -10.54
N MET A 147 0.50 7.55 -10.61
CA MET A 147 -0.76 7.09 -11.21
C MET A 147 -1.29 5.84 -10.52
N THR A 148 -2.61 5.71 -10.42
CA THR A 148 -3.30 4.46 -10.07
C THR A 148 -3.80 3.80 -11.34
N ILE A 149 -3.39 2.57 -11.61
CA ILE A 149 -3.70 1.86 -12.87
C ILE A 149 -4.28 0.48 -12.59
N ASP A 150 -4.92 -0.11 -13.59
CA ASP A 150 -5.30 -1.53 -13.54
C ASP A 150 -4.03 -2.38 -13.53
N ALA A 151 -3.90 -3.28 -12.54
CA ALA A 151 -2.72 -4.11 -12.35
C ALA A 151 -2.42 -5.04 -13.54
N SER A 152 -3.45 -5.40 -14.31
CA SER A 152 -3.32 -6.18 -15.56
C SER A 152 -2.46 -5.48 -16.62
N LYS A 153 -2.25 -4.16 -16.50
CA LYS A 153 -1.39 -3.39 -17.39
C LYS A 153 0.10 -3.59 -17.13
N LEU A 154 0.47 -4.10 -15.96
CA LEU A 154 1.84 -4.47 -15.61
C LEU A 154 2.08 -5.97 -15.81
N ASP A 155 1.12 -6.80 -15.36
CA ASP A 155 1.14 -8.25 -15.49
C ASP A 155 -0.29 -8.77 -15.67
N LEU A 156 -0.54 -9.51 -16.76
CA LEU A 156 -1.86 -10.01 -17.14
C LEU A 156 -2.52 -10.91 -16.09
N ASN A 157 -1.73 -11.47 -15.15
CA ASN A 157 -2.24 -12.34 -14.09
C ASN A 157 -2.66 -11.58 -12.83
N LYS A 158 -2.42 -10.26 -12.76
CA LYS A 158 -2.79 -9.43 -11.61
C LYS A 158 -4.14 -8.77 -11.84
N ASN A 159 -5.00 -8.84 -10.82
CA ASN A 159 -6.31 -8.20 -10.79
C ASN A 159 -6.31 -6.99 -9.83
N GLY A 160 -7.24 -6.06 -10.05
CA GLY A 160 -7.41 -4.87 -9.20
C GLY A 160 -6.60 -3.68 -9.69
N THR A 161 -6.35 -2.73 -8.79
CA THR A 161 -5.58 -1.53 -9.08
C THR A 161 -4.25 -1.52 -8.35
N VAL A 162 -3.26 -0.86 -8.95
CA VAL A 162 -1.93 -0.67 -8.39
C VAL A 162 -1.48 0.77 -8.59
N ASP A 163 -0.85 1.34 -7.56
CA ASP A 163 -0.21 2.64 -7.66
C ASP A 163 1.20 2.47 -8.23
N ILE A 164 1.57 3.36 -9.15
CA ILE A 164 2.89 3.40 -9.75
C ILE A 164 3.44 4.82 -9.76
N VAL A 165 4.77 4.91 -9.82
CA VAL A 165 5.47 6.14 -10.19
C VAL A 165 6.32 5.90 -11.42
N ASN A 166 6.08 6.67 -12.47
CA ASN A 166 6.96 6.75 -13.62
C ASN A 166 8.09 7.72 -13.33
N VAL A 167 9.33 7.29 -13.56
CA VAL A 167 10.52 8.13 -13.44
C VAL A 167 11.40 8.00 -14.69
N LYS A 168 12.22 9.01 -14.96
CA LYS A 168 13.13 8.98 -16.11
C LYS A 168 14.41 8.24 -15.82
N ILE A 169 14.99 7.70 -16.88
CA ILE A 169 16.29 7.02 -16.88
C ILE A 169 17.02 7.29 -18.19
N MET A 170 18.35 7.14 -18.15
CA MET A 170 19.16 7.11 -19.36
C MET A 170 18.91 5.80 -20.14
N PRO A 171 18.74 5.84 -21.47
CA PRO A 171 18.42 4.66 -22.27
C PRO A 171 19.35 3.47 -22.04
N ASP A 172 20.65 3.72 -21.92
CA ASP A 172 21.68 2.69 -21.77
C ASP A 172 21.56 1.92 -20.44
N ALA A 173 20.95 2.53 -19.42
CA ALA A 173 20.74 1.93 -18.10
C ALA A 173 19.38 1.23 -17.95
N LEU A 174 18.45 1.42 -18.91
CA LEU A 174 17.09 0.93 -18.80
C LEU A 174 17.02 -0.60 -18.85
N ALA A 175 17.74 -1.22 -19.79
CA ALA A 175 17.65 -2.67 -20.01
C ALA A 175 18.05 -3.48 -18.77
N GLN A 176 18.99 -2.98 -17.98
CA GLN A 176 19.43 -3.61 -16.72
C GLN A 176 18.51 -3.31 -15.53
N ARG A 177 17.61 -2.33 -15.67
CA ARG A 177 16.72 -1.88 -14.59
C ARG A 177 15.40 -2.65 -14.55
N ILE A 178 14.89 -3.09 -15.69
CA ILE A 178 13.58 -3.75 -15.77
C ILE A 178 13.69 -5.19 -15.29
N ASP A 179 13.00 -5.51 -14.19
CA ASP A 179 12.91 -6.87 -13.63
C ASP A 179 11.52 -7.50 -13.78
N ASN A 180 10.50 -6.71 -14.18
CA ASN A 180 9.09 -7.08 -14.24
C ASN A 180 8.52 -7.59 -12.90
N ILE A 181 9.12 -7.20 -11.79
CA ILE A 181 8.67 -7.50 -10.42
C ILE A 181 8.37 -6.18 -9.71
N SER A 182 9.36 -5.30 -9.61
CA SER A 182 9.24 -3.97 -9.01
C SER A 182 9.43 -2.85 -10.02
N PHE A 183 10.13 -3.14 -11.11
CA PHE A 183 10.44 -2.21 -12.20
C PHE A 183 9.90 -2.73 -13.53
N PHE A 184 9.03 -1.95 -14.16
CA PHE A 184 8.31 -2.31 -15.37
C PHE A 184 8.60 -1.33 -16.51
N PRO A 185 8.44 -1.76 -17.78
CA PRO A 185 8.43 -0.84 -18.91
C PRO A 185 7.41 0.27 -18.67
N ALA A 186 7.73 1.50 -19.09
CA ALA A 186 6.89 2.65 -18.76
C ALA A 186 5.43 2.49 -19.24
N TYR A 187 4.49 2.74 -18.33
CA TYR A 187 3.09 2.89 -18.64
C TYR A 187 2.78 4.31 -19.15
N HIS A 188 2.11 4.43 -20.30
CA HIS A 188 1.78 5.69 -21.02
C HIS A 188 2.94 6.64 -21.41
N MET A 189 4.18 6.37 -20.99
CA MET A 189 5.35 7.20 -21.29
C MET A 189 6.29 6.53 -22.30
N ASN A 190 7.24 7.29 -22.82
CA ASN A 190 8.26 6.78 -23.73
C ASN A 190 9.12 5.71 -23.03
N LYS A 191 8.94 4.45 -23.45
CA LYS A 191 9.60 3.26 -22.87
C LYS A 191 11.11 3.22 -23.03
N THR A 192 11.74 4.15 -23.77
CA THR A 192 13.20 4.27 -23.89
C THR A 192 13.80 5.18 -22.80
N HIS A 193 12.99 6.10 -22.27
CA HIS A 193 13.46 7.16 -21.36
C HIS A 193 12.77 7.16 -20.00
N TRP A 194 11.81 6.27 -19.81
CA TRP A 194 11.00 6.15 -18.62
C TRP A 194 10.87 4.67 -18.25
N TYR A 195 10.61 4.43 -16.98
CA TYR A 195 10.15 3.15 -16.47
C TYR A 195 9.16 3.38 -15.33
N SER A 196 8.35 2.37 -15.04
CA SER A 196 7.35 2.39 -13.97
C SER A 196 7.87 1.64 -12.76
N ILE A 197 7.75 2.23 -11.57
CA ILE A 197 8.04 1.60 -10.29
C ILE A 197 6.71 1.30 -9.62
N CYS A 198 6.54 0.07 -9.12
CA CYS A 198 5.39 -0.32 -8.34
C CYS A 198 5.43 0.29 -6.93
N LEU A 199 4.31 0.85 -6.46
CA LEU A 199 4.15 1.38 -5.11
C LEU A 199 3.32 0.41 -4.25
N ASP A 200 3.80 -0.83 -4.15
CA ASP A 200 3.18 -1.96 -3.47
C ASP A 200 3.90 -2.37 -2.18
N GLU A 201 4.67 -1.45 -1.60
CA GLU A 201 5.48 -1.65 -0.38
C GLU A 201 6.65 -2.65 -0.54
N CYS A 202 6.91 -3.19 -1.74
CA CYS A 202 8.08 -4.04 -1.99
C CYS A 202 9.41 -3.27 -1.95
N LEU A 203 9.39 -1.99 -2.32
CA LEU A 203 10.54 -1.09 -2.22
C LEU A 203 10.30 -0.10 -1.08
N SER A 204 11.37 0.23 -0.35
CA SER A 204 11.29 1.27 0.70
C SER A 204 11.10 2.66 0.09
N ASP A 205 10.46 3.55 0.84
CA ASP A 205 10.24 4.93 0.42
C ASP A 205 11.56 5.66 0.11
N GLU A 206 12.63 5.36 0.85
CA GLU A 206 13.97 5.90 0.61
C GLU A 206 14.53 5.45 -0.74
N THR A 207 14.35 4.18 -1.08
CA THR A 207 14.80 3.62 -2.36
C THR A 207 14.08 4.29 -3.52
N ILE A 208 12.76 4.43 -3.41
CA ILE A 208 11.94 5.11 -4.43
C ILE A 208 12.36 6.58 -4.57
N LEU A 209 12.62 7.26 -3.45
CA LEU A 209 13.05 8.67 -3.45
C LEU A 209 14.42 8.87 -4.12
N LEU A 210 15.36 7.93 -3.94
CA LEU A 210 16.65 7.94 -4.65
C LEU A 210 16.47 7.79 -6.17
N LEU A 211 15.56 6.93 -6.62
CA LEU A 211 15.26 6.77 -8.05
C LEU A 211 14.60 8.01 -8.64
N ILE A 212 13.71 8.65 -7.88
CA ILE A 212 13.11 9.93 -8.26
C ILE A 212 14.18 11.03 -8.33
N GLU A 213 15.14 11.05 -7.40
CA GLU A 213 16.26 11.99 -7.42
C GLU A 213 17.15 11.83 -8.65
N GLN A 214 17.44 10.60 -9.06
CA GLN A 214 18.15 10.34 -10.30
C GLN A 214 17.38 10.90 -11.51
N SER A 215 16.07 10.69 -11.54
CA SER A 215 15.23 11.26 -12.60
C SER A 215 15.16 12.78 -12.57
N TYR A 216 15.08 13.39 -11.38
CA TYR A 216 15.06 14.85 -11.20
C TYR A 216 16.36 15.44 -11.74
N THR A 217 17.49 14.90 -11.29
CA THR A 217 18.84 15.30 -11.69
C THR A 217 19.01 15.19 -13.20
N LEU A 218 18.48 14.12 -13.82
CA LEU A 218 18.58 13.88 -15.25
C LEU A 218 17.88 14.95 -16.11
N VAL A 219 16.78 15.53 -15.63
CA VAL A 219 16.07 16.57 -16.39
C VAL A 219 16.47 17.98 -16.01
N GLU A 220 16.89 18.19 -14.77
CA GLU A 220 17.27 19.52 -14.28
C GLU A 220 18.68 19.88 -14.70
N ASN A 221 19.61 18.93 -14.61
CA ASN A 221 20.91 19.10 -15.25
C ASN A 221 20.71 18.93 -16.75
N ARG A 222 20.94 20.00 -17.52
CA ARG A 222 21.28 19.80 -18.93
C ARG A 222 22.47 18.83 -18.95
N TYR A 223 22.28 17.66 -19.56
CA TYR A 223 23.34 17.08 -20.38
C TYR A 223 23.76 18.19 -21.34
N ASP A 224 24.80 18.93 -20.98
CA ASP A 224 25.30 20.02 -21.79
C ASP A 224 25.88 19.40 -23.06
N LYS A 225 25.09 19.41 -24.14
CA LYS A 225 25.51 18.94 -25.45
C LYS A 225 26.74 19.72 -25.96
N SER A 226 27.06 20.88 -25.38
CA SER A 226 28.26 21.66 -25.72
C SER A 226 29.56 21.11 -25.11
N LEU A 227 29.51 20.20 -24.13
CA LEU A 227 30.72 19.59 -23.54
C LEU A 227 31.19 18.32 -24.26
N LYS A 228 30.60 17.97 -25.42
CA LYS A 228 31.07 16.84 -26.25
C LYS A 228 32.51 17.01 -26.75
N TRP A 229 33.05 18.23 -26.81
CA TRP A 229 34.41 18.52 -27.29
C TRP A 229 35.51 18.29 -26.26
N LEU A 230 35.18 18.06 -24.98
CA LEU A 230 36.16 17.82 -23.91
C LEU A 230 36.50 16.33 -23.70
N LYS A 231 35.97 15.44 -24.54
CA LYS A 231 36.26 14.00 -24.52
C LYS A 231 36.96 13.49 -25.78
N LYS A 232 37.88 14.28 -26.35
CA LYS A 232 38.79 13.78 -27.39
C LYS A 232 40.20 14.31 -27.20
#